data_AF-G8R886-F1
#
_entry.id   AF-G8R886-F1
#
_cell.length_a   1.000
_cell.length_b   1.000
_cell.length_c   1.000
_cell.angle_alpha   90.00
_cell.angle_beta   90.00
_cell.angle_gamma   90.00
#
_symmetry.space_group_name_H-M   'P 1'
#
loop_
_entity.id
_entity.type
_entity.pdbx_description
1 polymer ?
#
loop_
_entity_poly.entity_id
_entity_poly.type
_entity_poly.pdbx_seq_one_letter_code
_entity_poly.pdbx_strand_id
1 'polypeptide(L)'
;MFKNLSPQWLLGLVIGLLMPLLGILLMIESRPELVGIQRFEGDIIKQVNVQIITLGMIINAGLFFLSLKFDKEEIGRGILSISVVYLVVIFIYRFLL
;
A
#
# COMPACT_ATOMS: atom_id res chain seq x y z
N MET A 1 -18.24 -17.88 11.68
CA MET A 1 -16.91 -18.51 11.55
C MET A 1 -15.82 -17.44 11.64
N PHE A 2 -15.72 -16.76 12.79
CA PHE A 2 -14.63 -15.82 13.05
C PHE A 2 -13.51 -16.63 13.69
N LYS A 3 -12.58 -17.08 12.84
CA LYS A 3 -11.36 -17.79 13.25
C LYS A 3 -10.57 -16.83 14.15
N ASN A 4 -10.07 -17.28 15.29
CA ASN A 4 -9.15 -16.52 16.14
C ASN A 4 -8.09 -15.86 15.25
N LEU A 5 -8.06 -14.52 15.19
CA LEU A 5 -7.12 -13.79 14.36
C LEU A 5 -5.71 -14.15 14.81
N SER A 6 -4.92 -14.75 13.93
CA SER A 6 -3.56 -15.14 14.28
C SER A 6 -2.71 -13.87 14.44
N PRO A 7 -1.82 -13.80 15.46
CA PRO A 7 -0.93 -12.65 15.63
C PRO A 7 -0.06 -12.39 14.38
N GLN A 8 0.27 -13.46 13.64
CA GLN A 8 1.00 -13.38 12.38
C GLN A 8 0.20 -12.70 11.27
N TRP A 9 -1.11 -12.97 11.19
CA TRP A 9 -1.98 -12.29 10.25
C TRP A 9 -2.10 -10.80 10.55
N LEU A 10 -2.24 -10.43 11.84
CA LEU A 10 -2.22 -9.03 12.27
C LEU A 10 -0.90 -8.34 11.92
N LEU A 11 0.23 -9.02 12.11
CA LEU A 11 1.54 -8.51 11.71
C LEU A 11 1.62 -8.30 10.19
N GLY A 12 1.07 -9.22 9.39
CA GLY A 12 0.95 -9.06 7.95
C GLY A 12 0.12 -7.84 7.53
N LEU A 13 -1.02 -7.61 8.20
CA LEU A 13 -1.83 -6.40 7.99
C LEU A 13 -1.02 -5.12 8.27
N VAL A 14 -0.35 -5.07 9.42
CA VAL A 14 0.44 -3.88 9.82
C VAL A 14 1.56 -3.62 8.83
N ILE A 15 2.29 -4.66 8.42
CA ILE A 15 3.32 -4.53 7.38
C ILE A 15 2.71 -3.97 6.10
N GLY A 16 1.62 -4.57 5.62
CA GLY A 16 1.02 -4.16 4.36
C GLY A 16 0.40 -2.75 4.38
N LEU A 17 -0.09 -2.31 5.54
CA LEU A 17 -0.60 -0.95 5.78
C LEU A 17 0.53 0.09 5.72
N LEU A 18 1.74 -0.27 6.15
CA LEU A 18 2.89 0.65 6.16
C LEU A 18 3.55 0.79 4.79
N MET A 19 3.35 -0.14 3.85
CA MET A 19 4.06 -0.11 2.56
C MET A 19 3.75 1.10 1.67
N PRO A 20 2.53 1.64 1.63
CA PRO A 20 2.28 2.92 0.94
C PRO A 20 3.08 4.10 1.53
N LEU A 21 3.39 4.11 2.82
CA LEU A 21 4.29 5.13 3.40
C LEU A 21 5.70 5.00 2.84
N LEU A 22 6.16 3.76 2.62
CA LEU A 22 7.43 3.49 1.94
C LEU A 22 7.36 3.98 0.48
N GLY A 23 6.20 3.83 -0.18
CA GLY A 23 5.93 4.44 -1.48
C GLY A 23 6.06 5.96 -1.49
N ILE A 24 5.62 6.65 -0.43
CA ILE A 24 5.81 8.10 -0.27
C ILE A 24 7.30 8.44 -0.19
N LEU A 25 8.06 7.73 0.64
CA LEU A 25 9.50 7.97 0.80
C LEU A 25 10.24 7.82 -0.53
N LEU A 26 9.96 6.75 -1.29
CA LEU A 26 10.55 6.53 -2.61
C LEU A 26 10.13 7.60 -3.63
N MET A 27 8.89 8.09 -3.54
CA MET A 27 8.40 9.15 -4.42
C MET A 27 9.09 10.49 -4.14
N ILE A 28 9.26 10.84 -2.86
CA ILE A 28 9.97 12.05 -2.43
C ILE A 28 11.43 11.99 -2.88
N GLU A 29 12.10 10.85 -2.71
CA GLU A 29 13.50 10.68 -3.12
C GLU A 29 13.66 10.78 -4.64
N SER A 30 12.74 10.16 -5.40
CA SER A 30 12.82 10.15 -6.86
C SER A 30 12.35 11.45 -7.53
N ARG A 31 11.49 12.22 -6.87
CA ARG A 31 10.93 13.48 -7.35
C ARG A 31 10.94 14.55 -6.25
N PRO A 32 12.12 15.04 -5.85
CA PRO A 32 12.26 16.03 -4.79
C PRO A 32 11.54 17.35 -5.10
N GLU A 33 11.30 17.65 -6.39
CA GLU A 33 10.47 18.78 -6.83
C GLU A 33 9.04 18.72 -6.29
N LEU A 34 8.57 17.54 -5.88
CA LEU A 34 7.26 17.35 -5.28
C LEU A 34 7.21 17.68 -3.77
N VAL A 35 8.34 17.95 -3.12
CA VAL A 35 8.38 18.26 -1.67
C VAL A 35 7.94 19.72 -1.40
N GLY A 36 7.94 20.58 -2.42
CA GLY A 36 7.65 22.02 -2.30
C GLY A 36 6.21 22.45 -2.60
N ILE A 37 5.26 21.52 -2.67
CA ILE A 37 3.98 21.77 -3.34
C ILE A 37 2.87 22.17 -2.36
N GLN A 38 2.68 23.46 -2.19
CA GLN A 38 1.36 24.03 -1.89
C GLN A 38 0.68 24.61 -3.16
N ARG A 39 1.22 24.34 -4.36
CA ARG A 39 0.83 25.03 -5.61
C ARG A 39 0.38 24.15 -6.77
N PHE A 40 0.19 22.83 -6.60
CA PHE A 40 -0.33 22.01 -7.70
C PHE A 40 -1.85 21.93 -7.67
N GLU A 41 -2.40 21.93 -8.88
CA GLU A 41 -3.82 21.71 -9.14
C GLU A 41 -4.28 20.36 -8.59
N GLY A 42 -5.55 20.26 -8.19
CA GLY A 42 -6.09 19.07 -7.52
C GLY A 42 -5.89 17.76 -8.30
N ASP A 43 -5.91 17.83 -9.63
CA ASP A 43 -5.71 16.66 -10.50
C ASP A 43 -4.29 16.09 -10.45
N ILE A 44 -3.28 16.96 -10.29
CA ILE A 44 -1.87 16.54 -10.16
C ILE A 44 -1.69 15.82 -8.82
N ILE A 45 -2.23 16.38 -7.73
CA ILE A 45 -2.18 15.75 -6.41
C ILE A 45 -2.87 14.38 -6.44
N LYS A 46 -4.03 14.30 -7.10
CA LYS A 46 -4.76 13.05 -7.28
C LYS A 46 -3.94 12.01 -8.03
N GLN A 47 -3.29 12.40 -9.12
CA GLN A 47 -2.43 11.50 -9.89
C GLN A 47 -1.23 11.01 -9.06
N VAL A 48 -0.57 11.90 -8.32
CA VAL A 48 0.57 11.55 -7.45
C VAL A 48 0.13 10.58 -6.35
N ASN A 49 -1.00 10.83 -5.68
CA ASN A 49 -1.53 9.93 -4.65
C ASN A 49 -1.81 8.53 -5.20
N VAL A 50 -2.41 8.43 -6.39
CA VAL A 50 -2.65 7.13 -7.07
C VAL A 50 -1.32 6.42 -7.36
N GLN A 51 -0.29 7.14 -7.83
CA GLN A 51 1.03 6.56 -8.08
C GLN A 51 1.69 6.03 -6.81
N ILE A 52 1.64 6.80 -5.72
CA ILE A 52 2.20 6.42 -4.41
C ILE A 52 1.54 5.13 -3.89
N ILE A 53 0.21 5.07 -3.90
CA ILE A 53 -0.52 3.89 -3.42
C ILE A 53 -0.21 2.69 -4.32
N THR A 54 -0.14 2.89 -5.64
CA THR A 54 0.22 1.83 -6.59
C THR A 54 1.62 1.29 -6.33
N LEU A 55 2.59 2.17 -6.04
CA LEU A 55 3.94 1.74 -5.69
C LEU A 55 3.96 0.93 -4.38
N GLY A 56 3.24 1.38 -3.35
CA GLY A 56 3.05 0.62 -2.11
C GLY A 56 2.43 -0.76 -2.35
N MET A 57 1.48 -0.86 -3.28
CA MET A 57 0.84 -2.12 -3.68
C MET A 57 1.80 -3.07 -4.40
N ILE A 58 2.71 -2.56 -5.23
CA ILE A 58 3.77 -3.36 -5.85
C ILE A 58 4.70 -3.94 -4.78
N ILE A 59 5.08 -3.13 -3.78
CA ILE A 59 5.89 -3.60 -2.65
C ILE A 59 5.14 -4.67 -1.86
N ASN A 60 3.84 -4.47 -1.58
CA ASN A 60 2.99 -5.48 -0.93
C ASN A 60 2.95 -6.80 -1.71
N ALA A 61 2.84 -6.75 -3.04
CA ALA A 61 2.90 -7.96 -3.87
C ALA A 61 4.24 -8.70 -3.71
N GLY A 62 5.36 -7.96 -3.72
CA GLY A 62 6.68 -8.54 -3.45
C GLY A 62 6.78 -9.20 -2.08
N LEU A 63 6.32 -8.51 -1.02
CA LEU A 63 6.31 -9.05 0.34
C LEU A 63 5.37 -10.25 0.50
N PHE A 64 4.25 -10.26 -0.20
CA PHE A 64 3.35 -11.41 -0.24
C PHE A 64 4.07 -12.63 -0.81
N PHE A 65 4.71 -12.53 -1.98
CA PHE A 65 5.45 -13.66 -2.54
C PHE A 65 6.64 -14.08 -1.67
N LEU A 66 7.34 -13.14 -1.03
CA LEU A 66 8.39 -13.46 -0.08
C LEU A 66 7.84 -14.22 1.14
N SER A 67 6.68 -13.82 1.66
CA SER A 67 6.05 -14.51 2.78
C SER A 67 5.70 -15.97 2.42
N LEU A 68 5.26 -16.23 1.19
CA LEU A 68 5.03 -17.59 0.70
C LEU A 68 6.35 -18.38 0.60
N LYS A 69 7.41 -17.75 0.10
CA LYS A 69 8.74 -18.38 -0.03
C LYS A 69 9.34 -18.80 1.33
N PHE A 70 9.02 -18.09 2.40
CA PHE A 70 9.54 -18.36 3.76
C PHE A 70 8.53 -19.10 4.66
N ASP A 71 7.53 -19.75 4.08
CA ASP A 71 6.49 -20.51 4.80
C ASP A 71 5.73 -19.66 5.85
N LYS A 72 5.59 -18.35 5.58
CA LYS A 72 4.87 -17.38 6.42
C LYS A 72 3.49 -17.06 5.85
N GLU A 73 2.71 -18.09 5.53
CA GLU A 73 1.39 -17.94 4.88
C GLU A 73 0.44 -16.99 5.61
N GLU A 74 0.38 -17.05 6.94
CA GLU A 74 -0.53 -16.21 7.72
C GLU A 74 -0.17 -14.71 7.61
N ILE A 75 1.13 -14.38 7.59
CA ILE A 75 1.60 -13.01 7.32
C ILE A 75 1.19 -12.61 5.90
N GLY A 76 1.42 -13.48 4.92
CA GLY A 76 1.01 -13.25 3.53
C GLY A 76 -0.48 -12.97 3.39
N ARG A 77 -1.34 -13.73 4.07
CA ARG A 77 -2.79 -13.50 4.10
C ARG A 77 -3.14 -12.14 4.70
N GLY A 78 -2.42 -11.68 5.73
CA GLY A 78 -2.56 -10.33 6.26
C GLY A 78 -2.23 -9.26 5.22
N ILE A 79 -1.06 -9.36 4.59
CA ILE A 79 -0.62 -8.44 3.52
C ILE A 79 -1.62 -8.41 2.36
N LEU A 80 -2.11 -9.57 1.94
CA LEU A 80 -3.10 -9.67 0.86
C LEU A 80 -4.42 -9.01 1.25
N SER A 81 -4.90 -9.22 2.48
CA SER A 81 -6.15 -8.66 2.96
C SER A 81 -6.15 -7.13 2.90
N ILE A 82 -5.09 -6.49 3.40
CA ILE A 82 -4.98 -5.02 3.34
C ILE A 82 -4.74 -4.51 1.91
N SER A 83 -4.06 -5.29 1.08
CA SER A 83 -3.87 -4.97 -0.34
C SER A 83 -5.21 -4.88 -1.09
N VAL A 84 -6.15 -5.80 -0.81
CA VAL A 84 -7.50 -5.73 -1.37
C VAL A 84 -8.24 -4.47 -0.91
N VAL A 85 -8.13 -4.11 0.38
CA VAL A 85 -8.72 -2.86 0.90
C VAL A 85 -8.14 -1.65 0.17
N TYR A 86 -6.83 -1.59 -0.05
CA TYR A 86 -6.21 -0.51 -0.82
C TYR A 86 -6.69 -0.45 -2.27
N LEU A 87 -6.90 -1.59 -2.94
CA LEU A 87 -7.46 -1.61 -4.29
C LEU A 87 -8.87 -1.03 -4.35
N VAL A 88 -9.70 -1.30 -3.34
CA VAL A 88 -11.05 -0.69 -3.26
C VAL A 88 -10.93 0.81 -3.01
N VAL A 89 -10.09 1.22 -2.05
CA VAL A 89 -9.90 2.63 -1.69
C VAL A 89 -9.36 3.44 -2.88
N ILE A 90 -8.32 2.93 -3.56
CA ILE A 90 -7.73 3.64 -4.71
C ILE A 90 -8.70 3.71 -5.89
N PHE A 91 -9.54 2.68 -6.09
CA PHE A 91 -10.56 2.71 -7.12
C PHE A 91 -11.60 3.81 -6.84
N ILE A 92 -12.13 3.86 -5.61
CA ILE A 92 -13.06 4.93 -5.20
C ILE A 92 -12.40 6.30 -5.35
N TYR A 93 -11.18 6.45 -4.85
CA TYR A 93 -10.45 7.72 -4.90
C TYR A 93 -10.12 8.19 -6.32
N ARG A 94 -9.85 7.26 -7.25
CA ARG A 94 -9.49 7.62 -8.63
C ARG A 94 -10.70 7.96 -9.50
N PHE A 95 -11.80 7.22 -9.34
CA PHE A 95 -12.91 7.26 -10.29
C PHE A 95 -14.16 7.95 -9.76
N LEU A 96 -14.37 8.00 -8.43
CA LEU A 96 -15.61 8.53 -7.83
C LEU A 96 -15.40 9.86 -7.10
N LEU A 97 -14.24 10.01 -6.46
CA LEU A 97 -13.67 11.30 -6.05
C LEU A 97 -12.73 11.75 -7.16
#